data_AF-A0A1M2YUM0-F1
#
_entry.id   AF-A0A1M2YUM0-F1
#
_cell.length_a   1.000
_cell.length_b   1.000
_cell.length_c   1.000
_cell.angle_alpha   90.00
_cell.angle_beta   90.00
_cell.angle_gamma   90.00
#
_symmetry.space_group_name_H-M   'P 1'
#
loop_
_entity.id
_entity.type
_entity.pdbx_description
1 polymer ?
#
loop_
_entity_poly.entity_id
_entity_poly.type
_entity_poly.pdbx_seq_one_letter_code
_entity_poly.pdbx_strand_id
1 'polypeptide(L)'
;MEFELALQLQDVQSEGFEAAVAAAVDSAGGALLFDMPMPVETDCRRVAAVAIGSGDNRLLMLVTQPKDEETLRVEAIEKSSHPVAGIVAAYAGLMDRLAVAA
;
A
#
# COMPACT_ATOMS: atom_id res chain seq x y z
N MET A 1 -13.30 0.08 -0.49
CA MET A 1 -13.39 1.37 0.23
C MET A 1 -13.19 1.20 1.74
N GLU A 2 -13.21 -0.02 2.30
CA GLU A 2 -12.98 -0.25 3.74
C GLU A 2 -11.54 0.03 4.18
N PHE A 3 -10.54 -0.37 3.37
CA PHE A 3 -9.13 -0.09 3.67
C PHE A 3 -8.80 1.40 3.76
N GLU A 4 -9.25 2.21 2.79
CA GLU A 4 -9.00 3.66 2.77
C GLU A 4 -9.63 4.35 3.99
N LEU A 5 -10.84 3.93 4.39
CA LEU A 5 -11.48 4.41 5.61
C LEU A 5 -10.70 3.98 6.86
N ALA A 6 -10.24 2.73 6.93
CA ALA A 6 -9.44 2.24 8.04
C ALA A 6 -8.11 3.01 8.18
N LEU A 7 -7.50 3.38 7.05
CA LEU A 7 -6.27 4.17 7.00
C LEU A 7 -6.50 5.62 7.45
N GLN A 8 -7.63 6.22 7.07
CA GLN A 8 -8.00 7.57 7.51
C GLN A 8 -8.22 7.69 9.03
N LEU A 9 -8.51 6.56 9.71
CA LEU A 9 -8.67 6.51 11.16
C LEU A 9 -7.34 6.36 11.92
N GLN A 10 -6.23 6.09 11.22
CA GLN A 10 -4.92 5.94 11.85
C GLN A 10 -4.26 7.30 12.10
N ASP A 11 -3.57 7.43 13.23
CA ASP A 11 -2.73 8.59 13.49
C ASP A 11 -1.33 8.36 12.90
N VAL A 12 -1.18 8.65 11.61
CA VAL A 12 0.06 8.46 10.85
C VAL A 12 1.23 9.28 11.43
N GLN A 13 0.95 10.42 12.08
CA GLN A 13 1.98 11.28 12.66
C GLN A 13 2.55 10.67 13.95
N SER A 14 1.67 10.04 14.75
CA SER A 14 2.05 9.38 16.00
C SER A 14 2.63 7.98 15.77
N GLU A 15 1.99 7.17 14.92
CA GLU A 15 2.31 5.74 14.75
C GLU A 15 3.36 5.48 13.66
N GLY A 16 3.52 6.43 12.74
CA GLY A 16 4.36 6.29 11.56
C GLY A 16 3.65 5.56 10.42
N PHE A 17 4.13 5.80 9.20
CA PHE A 17 3.51 5.32 7.97
C PHE A 17 3.34 3.79 7.92
N GLU A 18 4.40 3.05 8.23
CA GLU A 18 4.41 1.59 8.14
C GLU A 18 3.38 0.97 9.09
N ALA A 19 3.36 1.40 10.35
CA ALA A 19 2.43 0.90 11.36
C ALA A 19 0.97 1.23 11.01
N ALA A 20 0.70 2.46 10.57
CA ALA A 20 -0.64 2.86 10.15
C ALA A 20 -1.14 2.04 8.95
N VAL A 21 -0.29 1.81 7.94
CA VAL A 21 -0.65 0.99 6.79
C VAL A 21 -0.88 -0.46 7.20
N ALA A 22 -0.02 -1.04 8.03
CA ALA A 22 -0.18 -2.41 8.53
C ALA A 22 -1.50 -2.58 9.31
N ALA A 23 -1.80 -1.68 10.24
CA ALA A 23 -3.04 -1.71 11.02
C ALA A 23 -4.30 -1.59 10.13
N ALA A 24 -4.25 -0.72 9.12
CA ALA A 24 -5.35 -0.57 8.16
C ALA A 24 -5.55 -1.82 7.29
N VAL A 25 -4.46 -2.44 6.85
CA VAL A 25 -4.48 -3.69 6.08
C VAL A 25 -5.08 -4.83 6.91
N ASP A 26 -4.64 -4.99 8.16
CA ASP A 26 -5.11 -6.04 9.07
C ASP A 26 -6.62 -5.91 9.32
N SER A 27 -7.09 -4.67 9.54
CA SER A 27 -8.51 -4.36 9.70
C SER A 27 -9.35 -4.69 8.46
N ALA A 28 -8.79 -4.48 7.27
CA ALA A 28 -9.45 -4.75 5.99
C ALA A 28 -9.30 -6.20 5.49
N GLY A 29 -8.63 -7.09 6.24
CA GLY A 29 -8.37 -8.46 5.82
C GLY A 29 -7.47 -8.56 4.58
N GLY A 30 -6.48 -7.67 4.48
CA GLY A 30 -5.53 -7.63 3.38
C GLY A 30 -4.14 -8.16 3.74
N ALA A 31 -3.17 -7.87 2.87
CA ALA A 31 -1.76 -8.08 3.10
C ALA A 31 -0.94 -6.87 2.62
N LEU A 32 0.06 -6.47 3.41
CA LEU A 32 1.10 -5.56 2.98
C LEU A 32 2.06 -6.33 2.07
N LEU A 33 2.23 -5.88 0.84
CA LEU A 33 3.14 -6.53 -0.11
C LEU A 33 4.57 -6.05 0.10
N PHE A 34 4.74 -4.73 0.10
CA PHE A 34 6.00 -4.07 0.40
C PHE A 34 5.73 -2.64 0.84
N ASP A 35 6.70 -2.08 1.55
CA ASP A 35 6.81 -0.65 1.74
C ASP A 35 8.27 -0.20 1.57
N MET A 36 8.46 1.03 1.10
CA MET A 36 9.80 1.53 0.83
C MET A 36 9.87 3.06 0.86
N PRO A 37 11.00 3.64 1.33
CA PRO A 37 11.28 5.05 1.18
C PRO A 37 11.51 5.39 -0.30
N MET A 38 11.13 6.61 -0.69
CA MET A 38 11.32 7.10 -2.04
C MET A 38 12.46 8.12 -2.12
N PRO A 39 13.15 8.24 -3.27
CA PRO A 39 14.21 9.23 -3.46
C PRO A 39 13.72 10.67 -3.20
N VAL A 40 14.66 11.55 -2.82
CA VAL A 40 14.37 12.94 -2.43
C VAL A 40 13.86 13.78 -3.61
N GLU A 41 14.02 13.30 -4.84
CA GLU A 41 13.55 13.97 -6.06
C GLU A 41 12.09 13.63 -6.41
N THR A 42 11.48 12.65 -5.74
CA THR A 42 10.09 12.22 -6.01
C THR A 42 9.06 13.03 -5.24
N ASP A 43 7.79 13.05 -5.63
CA ASP A 43 6.76 13.86 -4.95
C ASP A 43 6.27 13.26 -3.61
N CYS A 44 6.74 12.06 -3.27
CA CYS A 44 6.37 11.36 -2.04
C CYS A 44 7.61 10.93 -1.25
N ARG A 45 7.44 10.71 0.04
CA ARG A 45 8.52 10.29 0.96
C ARG A 45 8.59 8.76 1.07
N ARG A 46 7.43 8.12 1.02
CA ARG A 46 7.28 6.67 1.20
C ARG A 46 6.11 6.18 0.38
N VAL A 47 6.20 4.93 -0.05
CA VAL A 47 5.15 4.23 -0.76
C VAL A 47 4.98 2.83 -0.17
N ALA A 48 3.74 2.37 -0.07
CA ALA A 48 3.39 0.99 0.22
C ALA A 48 2.48 0.44 -0.87
N ALA A 49 2.61 -0.84 -1.15
CA ALA A 49 1.65 -1.59 -1.96
C ALA A 49 0.94 -2.59 -1.08
N VAL A 50 -0.39 -2.64 -1.19
CA VAL A 50 -1.23 -3.52 -0.40
C VAL A 50 -2.15 -4.32 -1.31
N ALA A 51 -2.48 -5.53 -0.88
CA ALA A 51 -3.50 -6.38 -1.47
C ALA A 51 -4.67 -6.50 -0.51
N ILE A 52 -5.90 -6.16 -0.94
CA ILE A 52 -7.10 -6.29 -0.12
C ILE A 52 -7.96 -7.42 -0.69
N GLY A 53 -8.34 -8.37 0.17
CA GLY A 53 -9.00 -9.61 -0.25
C GLY A 53 -8.03 -10.68 -0.76
N SER A 54 -8.56 -11.76 -1.34
CA SER A 54 -7.81 -12.99 -1.63
C SER A 54 -7.99 -13.48 -3.06
N GLY A 55 -6.97 -14.18 -3.56
CA GLY A 55 -6.99 -14.82 -4.88
C GLY A 55 -7.04 -13.83 -6.05
N ASP A 56 -7.63 -14.26 -7.16
CA ASP A 56 -7.67 -13.50 -8.41
C ASP A 56 -8.54 -12.23 -8.35
N ASN A 57 -9.37 -12.08 -7.31
CA ASN A 57 -10.25 -10.93 -7.12
C ASN A 57 -9.73 -9.92 -6.09
N ARG A 58 -8.45 -10.05 -5.69
CA ARG A 58 -7.84 -9.10 -4.75
C ARG A 58 -7.66 -7.73 -5.40
N LEU A 59 -7.91 -6.68 -4.63
CA LEU A 59 -7.66 -5.32 -5.05
C LEU A 59 -6.23 -4.94 -4.69
N LEU A 60 -5.46 -4.50 -5.68
CA LEU A 60 -4.12 -3.99 -5.48
C LEU A 60 -4.17 -2.46 -5.39
N MET A 61 -3.65 -1.94 -4.29
CA MET A 61 -3.68 -0.50 -4.00
C MET A 61 -2.28 0.01 -3.68
N LEU A 62 -2.05 1.26 -4.02
CA LEU A 62 -0.85 2.02 -3.69
C LEU A 62 -1.20 3.05 -2.63
N VAL A 63 -0.42 3.10 -1.56
CA VAL A 63 -0.49 4.12 -0.53
C VAL A 63 0.76 4.97 -0.65
N THR A 64 0.60 6.28 -0.75
CA THR A 64 1.71 7.23 -0.82
C THR A 64 1.63 8.23 0.31
N GLN A 65 2.80 8.59 0.86
CA GLN A 65 2.95 9.71 1.77
C GLN A 65 3.53 10.89 1.00
N PRO A 66 2.71 11.88 0.59
CA PRO A 66 3.20 13.04 -0.15
C PRO A 66 4.17 13.85 0.69
N LYS A 67 5.06 14.63 0.04
CA LYS A 67 6.01 15.48 0.77
C LYS A 67 5.38 16.69 1.45
N ASP A 68 4.34 17.22 0.82
CA ASP A 68 3.74 18.51 1.17
C ASP A 68 2.33 18.35 1.74
N GLU A 69 1.86 17.12 1.95
CA GLU A 69 0.55 16.81 2.51
C GLU A 69 0.69 15.95 3.76
N GLU A 70 -0.11 16.28 4.77
CA GLU A 70 -0.18 15.48 6.01
C GLU A 70 -0.99 14.20 5.82
N THR A 71 -1.84 14.16 4.79
CA THR A 71 -2.74 13.06 4.49
C THR A 71 -2.12 12.06 3.53
N LEU A 72 -2.29 10.77 3.82
CA LEU A 72 -1.91 9.71 2.89
C LEU A 72 -2.85 9.68 1.70
N ARG A 73 -2.31 9.40 0.51
CA ARG A 73 -3.10 9.19 -0.70
C ARG A 73 -3.17 7.70 -1.01
N VAL A 74 -4.36 7.23 -1.32
CA VAL A 74 -4.64 5.84 -1.66
C VAL A 74 -5.19 5.76 -3.08
N GLU A 75 -4.59 4.93 -3.92
CA GLU A 75 -5.01 4.75 -5.31
C GLU A 75 -5.08 3.26 -5.67
N ALA A 76 -6.04 2.87 -6.50
CA ALA A 76 -5.98 1.56 -7.16
C ALA A 76 -4.85 1.56 -8.19
N ILE A 77 -4.05 0.49 -8.28
CA ILE A 77 -2.89 0.47 -9.19
C ILE A 77 -3.29 0.61 -10.67
N GLU A 78 -4.51 0.21 -11.03
CA GLU A 78 -5.07 0.34 -12.39
C GLU A 78 -5.32 1.79 -12.80
N LYS A 79 -5.47 2.69 -11.81
CA LYS A 79 -5.76 4.11 -12.02
C LYS A 79 -4.60 5.03 -11.61
N SER A 80 -3.57 4.48 -10.96
CA SER A 80 -2.43 5.26 -10.51
C SER A 80 -1.47 5.52 -11.66
N SER A 81 -1.00 6.77 -11.76
CA SER A 81 0.08 7.15 -12.67
C SER A 81 1.47 7.00 -12.04
N HIS A 82 1.53 6.57 -10.77
CA HIS A 82 2.79 6.43 -10.05
C HIS A 82 3.60 5.25 -10.62
N PRO A 83 4.89 5.42 -10.96
CA PRO A 83 5.69 4.37 -11.61
C PRO A 83 5.73 3.02 -10.85
N VAL A 84 5.69 3.08 -9.51
CA VAL A 84 5.66 1.88 -8.65
C VAL A 84 4.41 1.03 -8.89
N ALA A 85 3.28 1.60 -9.30
CA ALA A 85 2.07 0.84 -9.60
C ALA A 85 2.33 -0.26 -10.65
N GLY A 86 3.22 -0.01 -11.62
CA GLY A 86 3.57 -0.95 -12.68
C GLY A 86 4.26 -2.23 -12.22
N ILE A 87 4.87 -2.25 -11.03
CA ILE A 87 5.56 -3.44 -10.49
C ILE A 87 4.71 -4.22 -9.48
N VAL A 88 3.63 -3.63 -8.96
CA VAL A 88 2.86 -4.22 -7.85
C VAL A 88 2.26 -5.57 -8.24
N ALA A 89 1.64 -5.68 -9.41
CA ALA A 89 1.01 -6.93 -9.85
C ALA A 89 2.01 -8.08 -9.98
N ALA A 90 3.20 -7.80 -10.54
CA ALA A 90 4.27 -8.80 -10.66
C ALA A 90 4.80 -9.23 -9.29
N TYR A 91 5.00 -8.28 -8.37
CA TYR A 91 5.43 -8.56 -7.02
C TYR A 91 4.39 -9.40 -6.25
N ALA A 92 3.11 -9.05 -6.35
CA ALA A 92 2.02 -9.79 -5.72
C ALA A 92 1.99 -11.24 -6.23
N GLY A 93 2.13 -11.46 -7.54
CA GLY A 93 2.23 -12.80 -8.13
C GLY A 93 3.47 -13.58 -7.68
N LEU A 94 4.61 -12.91 -7.46
CA LEU A 94 5.80 -13.54 -6.90
C LEU A 94 5.55 -13.99 -5.45
N MET A 95 4.94 -13.14 -4.63
CA MET A 95 4.63 -13.48 -3.23
C MET A 95 3.68 -14.68 -3.13
N ASP A 96 2.68 -14.78 -4.01
CA ASP A 96 1.78 -15.94 -4.04
C ASP A 96 2.54 -17.24 -4.28
N ARG A 97 3.53 -17.21 -5.19
CA ARG A 97 4.38 -18.37 -5.50
C ARG A 97 5.29 -18.74 -4.35
N LEU A 98 5.84 -17.76 -3.65
CA LEU A 98 6.70 -17.98 -2.48
C LEU A 98 5.90 -18.55 -1.31
N ALA A 99 4.68 -18.07 -1.08
CA ALA A 99 3.81 -18.55 0.00
C ALA A 99 3.43 -20.04 -0.17
N VAL A 100 3.28 -20.52 -1.40
CA VAL A 100 3.00 -21.94 -1.70
C VAL A 100 4.24 -22.83 -1.51
N ALA A 101 5.45 -22.25 -1.52
CA ALA A 101 6.71 -22.98 -1.40
C ALA A 101 7.22 -23.11 0.06
N ALA A 102 6.57 -22.44 1.01
CA ALA A 102 6.90 -22.43 2.45
C ALA A 102 6.12 -23.50 3.22
#